data_AF-A0A6C0HNH5-F1
#
_entry.id   AF-A0A6C0HNH5-F1
#
_cell.length_a   1.000
_cell.length_b   1.000
_cell.length_c   1.000
_cell.angle_alpha   90.00
_cell.angle_beta   90.00
_cell.angle_gamma   90.00
#
_symmetry.space_group_name_H-M   'P 1'
#
loop_
_entity.id
_entity.type
_entity.pdbx_description
1 polymer ?
#
loop_
_entity_poly.entity_id
_entity_poly.type
_entity_poly.pdbx_seq_one_letter_code
_entity_poly.pdbx_strand_id
1 'polypeptide(L)'
;MSSDSIDLKGFMNSGKNNDHTCHIREKKHSKQLFDDVGALLSLNERYNTHPNVIDKTQFEDMCKTNCWFLYRYYTDIFMKVKNKEIDIMTLYKFIKVLEMIEQEKIDQYQGEQLVAEIAKTLYLDSCERKSKKLENSVKVEENPKFEPVNNISWKCYKELNTSK
;
A
#
# COMPACT_ATOMS: atom_id res chain seq x y z
N MET A 1 -13.08 -17.25 15.40
CA MET A 1 -13.88 -16.17 16.01
C MET A 1 -13.06 -14.88 15.98
N SER A 2 -13.41 -13.96 15.07
CA SER A 2 -13.21 -12.51 15.20
C SER A 2 -13.84 -11.90 13.94
N SER A 3 -15.16 -11.74 13.97
CA SER A 3 -15.99 -11.13 12.92
C SER A 3 -15.83 -9.60 12.86
N ASP A 4 -14.61 -9.11 13.12
CA ASP A 4 -14.35 -7.68 13.28
C ASP A 4 -13.75 -7.02 12.05
N SER A 5 -13.24 -7.82 11.11
CA SER A 5 -12.73 -7.35 9.82
C SER A 5 -13.90 -6.99 8.91
N ILE A 6 -13.93 -5.76 8.43
CA ILE A 6 -14.89 -5.33 7.40
C ILE A 6 -14.51 -6.07 6.10
N ASP A 7 -15.38 -6.96 5.63
CA ASP A 7 -15.13 -7.78 4.44
C ASP A 7 -15.43 -7.01 3.15
N LEU A 8 -14.37 -6.52 2.50
CA LEU A 8 -14.42 -5.81 1.22
C LEU A 8 -15.05 -6.63 0.08
N LYS A 9 -15.02 -7.96 0.15
CA LYS A 9 -15.58 -8.83 -0.90
C LYS A 9 -17.10 -8.94 -0.83
N GLY A 10 -17.69 -8.72 0.35
CA GLY A 10 -19.15 -8.67 0.54
C GLY A 10 -19.78 -7.51 -0.23
N PHE A 11 -19.12 -6.35 -0.25
CA PHE A 11 -19.59 -5.14 -0.94
C PHE A 11 -19.74 -5.29 -2.47
N MET A 12 -18.98 -6.21 -3.10
CA MET A 12 -19.07 -6.42 -4.55
C MET A 12 -20.24 -7.34 -4.95
N ASN A 13 -20.87 -8.07 -4.01
CA ASN A 13 -21.71 -9.23 -4.36
C ASN A 13 -23.16 -9.22 -3.82
N SER A 14 -23.60 -8.21 -3.07
CA SER A 14 -24.97 -8.20 -2.52
C SER A 14 -25.85 -7.10 -3.10
N GLY A 15 -26.71 -7.47 -4.06
CA GLY A 15 -28.05 -6.90 -4.11
C GLY A 15 -28.86 -7.42 -2.92
N LYS A 16 -28.69 -6.80 -1.74
CA LYS A 16 -29.56 -6.87 -0.55
C LYS A 16 -28.94 -6.05 0.58
N ASN A 17 -29.69 -5.05 1.04
CA ASN A 17 -29.57 -4.24 2.26
C ASN A 17 -28.80 -4.88 3.43
N ASN A 18 -27.47 -4.97 3.36
CA ASN A 18 -26.64 -5.06 4.55
C ASN A 18 -26.14 -3.64 4.80
N ASP A 19 -26.77 -2.96 5.76
CA ASP A 19 -26.37 -1.61 6.13
C ASP A 19 -25.01 -1.64 6.82
N HIS A 20 -23.96 -1.54 6.02
CA HIS A 20 -22.59 -1.47 6.49
C HIS A 20 -22.31 -0.14 7.20
N THR A 21 -23.15 0.90 7.01
CA THR A 21 -23.01 2.16 7.72
C THR A 21 -23.42 2.06 9.19
N CYS A 22 -24.38 1.19 9.54
CA CYS A 22 -24.68 0.87 10.95
C CYS A 22 -23.45 0.32 11.69
N HIS A 23 -22.75 -0.64 11.09
CA HIS A 23 -21.55 -1.24 11.70
C HIS A 23 -20.40 -0.23 11.85
N ILE A 24 -20.26 0.69 10.88
CA ILE A 24 -19.28 1.78 10.95
C ILE A 24 -19.63 2.75 12.08
N ARG A 25 -20.91 3.13 12.21
CA ARG A 25 -21.42 4.00 13.28
C ARG A 25 -21.21 3.42 14.68
N GLU A 26 -21.38 2.11 14.83
CA GLU A 26 -21.16 1.43 16.11
C GLU A 26 -19.68 1.36 16.48
N LYS A 27 -18.82 1.05 15.51
CA LYS A 27 -17.39 0.82 15.75
C LYS A 27 -16.56 2.07 15.97
N LYS A 28 -16.90 3.19 15.30
CA LYS A 28 -16.23 4.50 15.46
C LYS A 28 -14.70 4.46 15.32
N HIS A 29 -14.23 3.82 14.26
CA HIS A 29 -12.81 3.59 14.00
C HIS A 29 -12.08 4.80 13.41
N SER A 30 -12.80 5.79 12.86
CA SER A 30 -12.20 6.90 12.09
C SER A 30 -11.11 7.65 12.85
N LYS A 31 -11.34 7.93 14.14
CA LYS A 31 -10.39 8.66 14.98
C LYS A 31 -9.11 7.88 15.23
N GLN A 32 -9.22 6.62 15.68
CA GLN A 32 -8.06 5.77 15.93
C GLN A 32 -7.28 5.51 14.63
N LEU A 33 -7.98 5.37 13.51
CA LEU A 33 -7.36 5.22 12.20
C LEU A 33 -6.58 6.48 11.81
N PHE A 34 -7.13 7.67 12.04
CA PHE A 34 -6.45 8.94 11.79
C PHE A 34 -5.18 9.09 12.62
N ASP A 35 -5.29 8.83 13.93
CA ASP A 35 -4.19 8.97 14.89
C ASP A 35 -3.04 8.01 14.54
N ASP A 36 -3.34 6.73 14.27
CA ASP A 36 -2.35 5.73 13.88
C ASP A 36 -1.68 6.05 12.53
N VAL A 37 -2.42 6.56 11.54
CA VAL A 37 -1.83 6.97 10.25
C VAL A 37 -0.87 8.15 10.45
N GLY A 38 -1.24 9.13 11.28
CA GLY A 38 -0.36 10.25 11.61
C GLY A 38 0.90 9.81 12.36
N ALA A 39 0.77 8.89 13.31
CA ALA A 39 1.89 8.29 14.02
C ALA A 39 2.82 7.53 13.06
N LEU A 40 2.28 6.73 12.15
CA LEU A 40 3.05 5.96 11.18
C LEU A 40 3.84 6.86 10.23
N LEU A 41 3.24 7.97 9.77
CA LEU A 41 3.93 8.96 8.93
C LEU A 41 5.08 9.63 9.68
N SER A 42 4.84 10.03 10.92
CA SER A 42 5.87 10.65 11.77
C SER A 42 7.04 9.69 12.02
N LEU A 43 6.76 8.41 12.25
CA LEU A 43 7.79 7.37 12.42
C LEU A 43 8.58 7.15 11.12
N ASN A 44 7.89 7.05 9.98
CA ASN A 44 8.54 6.93 8.67
C ASN A 44 9.45 8.11 8.37
N GLU A 45 9.02 9.33 8.68
CA GLU A 45 9.84 10.53 8.48
C GLU A 45 11.09 10.48 9.34
N ARG A 46 10.95 10.21 10.64
CA ARG A 46 12.09 10.09 11.57
C ARG A 46 13.12 9.05 11.12
N TYR A 47 12.65 7.88 10.66
CA TYR A 47 13.51 6.81 10.15
C TYR A 47 14.23 7.23 8.86
N ASN A 48 13.54 7.90 7.93
CA ASN A 48 14.16 8.39 6.70
C ASN A 48 15.21 9.49 6.96
N THR A 49 15.01 10.33 7.99
CA THR A 49 15.98 11.38 8.36
C THR A 49 17.20 10.81 9.07
N HIS A 50 17.04 9.74 9.87
CA HIS A 50 18.11 9.17 10.70
C HIS A 50 18.27 7.64 10.49
N PRO A 51 18.64 7.19 9.27
CA PRO A 51 18.69 5.76 8.94
C PRO A 51 19.75 4.98 9.72
N ASN A 52 20.77 5.65 10.26
CA ASN A 52 21.89 5.00 10.97
C ASN A 52 21.64 4.80 12.48
N VAL A 53 20.53 5.33 13.02
CA VAL A 53 20.25 5.34 14.47
C VAL A 53 19.34 4.18 14.86
N ILE A 54 18.45 3.76 13.97
CA ILE A 54 17.40 2.78 14.25
C ILE A 54 17.60 1.58 13.33
N ASP A 55 17.79 0.41 13.93
CA ASP A 55 17.83 -0.84 13.15
C ASP A 55 16.46 -1.13 12.52
N LYS A 56 16.47 -1.76 11.34
CA LYS A 56 15.26 -2.07 10.57
C LYS A 56 14.28 -2.93 11.37
N THR A 57 14.78 -3.89 12.15
CA THR A 57 13.92 -4.77 12.96
C THR A 57 13.22 -3.98 14.08
N GLN A 58 13.97 -3.14 14.79
CA GLN A 58 13.45 -2.28 15.84
C GLN A 58 12.45 -1.26 15.28
N PHE A 59 12.71 -0.73 14.09
CA PHE A 59 11.78 0.17 13.40
C PHE A 59 10.44 -0.52 13.11
N GLU A 60 10.46 -1.75 12.60
CA GLU A 60 9.24 -2.50 12.29
C GLU A 60 8.41 -2.78 13.53
N ASP A 61 9.05 -3.13 14.65
CA ASP A 61 8.35 -3.38 15.91
C ASP A 61 7.81 -2.09 16.52
N MET A 62 8.55 -0.98 16.45
CA MET A 62 8.04 0.34 16.82
C MET A 62 6.80 0.73 16.00
N CYS A 63 6.79 0.46 14.68
CA CYS A 63 5.63 0.74 13.84
C CYS A 63 4.41 -0.09 14.26
N LYS A 64 4.59 -1.39 14.54
CA LYS A 64 3.49 -2.26 14.97
C LYS A 64 2.96 -1.87 16.35
N THR A 65 3.84 -1.53 17.29
CA THR A 65 3.45 -1.18 18.66
C THR A 65 2.75 0.18 18.71
N ASN A 66 3.27 1.18 18.01
CA ASN A 66 2.69 2.52 18.01
C ASN A 66 1.42 2.62 17.16
N CYS A 67 1.30 1.80 16.11
CA CYS A 67 0.16 1.82 15.18
C CYS A 67 -0.57 0.47 15.23
N TRP A 68 -0.84 -0.02 16.45
CA TRP A 68 -1.40 -1.36 16.65
C TRP A 68 -2.79 -1.50 16.05
N PHE A 69 -3.61 -0.46 16.14
CA PHE A 69 -4.99 -0.49 15.64
C PHE A 69 -5.01 -0.58 14.12
N LEU A 70 -4.23 0.28 13.45
CA LEU A 70 -4.03 0.23 12.00
C LEU A 70 -3.43 -1.10 11.56
N TYR A 71 -2.43 -1.63 12.27
CA TYR A 71 -1.82 -2.92 11.97
C TYR A 71 -2.79 -4.10 12.13
N ARG A 72 -3.63 -4.10 13.18
CA ARG A 72 -4.51 -5.21 13.55
C ARG A 72 -5.77 -5.30 12.69
N TYR A 73 -6.37 -4.16 12.36
CA TYR A 73 -7.68 -4.08 11.69
C TYR A 73 -7.58 -3.66 10.22
N TYR A 74 -6.50 -2.96 9.85
CA TYR A 74 -6.30 -2.40 8.51
C TYR A 74 -4.89 -2.67 7.99
N THR A 75 -4.43 -3.92 8.10
CA THR A 75 -3.06 -4.34 7.76
C THR A 75 -2.64 -3.94 6.34
N ASP A 76 -3.55 -4.00 5.37
CA ASP A 76 -3.29 -3.59 3.99
C ASP A 76 -2.98 -2.10 3.88
N ILE A 77 -3.70 -1.26 4.63
CA ILE A 77 -3.45 0.19 4.68
C ILE A 77 -2.13 0.44 5.39
N PHE A 78 -1.87 -0.23 6.51
CA PHE A 78 -0.59 -0.16 7.22
C PHE A 78 0.60 -0.42 6.28
N MET A 79 0.56 -1.54 5.54
CA MET A 79 1.65 -1.93 4.64
C MET A 79 1.82 -0.94 3.49
N LYS A 80 0.71 -0.48 2.89
CA LYS A 80 0.76 0.51 1.80
C LYS A 80 1.29 1.87 2.26
N VAL A 81 0.89 2.35 3.44
CA VAL A 81 1.42 3.60 4.02
C VAL A 81 2.90 3.46 4.34
N LYS A 82 3.31 2.36 5.00
CA LYS A 82 4.72 2.08 5.30
C LYS A 82 5.59 2.08 4.04
N ASN A 83 5.11 1.46 2.97
CA ASN A 83 5.86 1.34 1.71
C ASN A 83 5.76 2.56 0.79
N LYS A 84 5.04 3.63 1.20
CA LYS A 84 4.73 4.82 0.38
C LYS A 84 3.98 4.48 -0.93
N GLU A 85 3.14 3.45 -0.89
CA GLU A 85 2.38 2.92 -2.04
C GLU A 85 0.93 3.45 -2.10
N ILE A 86 0.61 4.50 -1.35
CA ILE A 86 -0.75 5.05 -1.25
C ILE A 86 -0.68 6.56 -1.18
N ASP A 87 -1.74 7.21 -1.69
CA ASP A 87 -1.91 8.63 -1.51
C ASP A 87 -2.42 8.95 -0.11
N ILE A 88 -1.65 9.73 0.65
CA ILE A 88 -2.03 10.12 2.00
C ILE A 88 -3.24 11.07 1.97
N MET A 89 -3.36 11.93 0.97
CA MET A 89 -4.50 12.84 0.87
C MET A 89 -5.79 12.08 0.55
N THR A 90 -5.75 11.12 -0.38
CA THR A 90 -6.90 10.25 -0.66
C THR A 90 -7.25 9.39 0.55
N LEU A 91 -6.27 8.89 1.31
CA LEU A 91 -6.52 8.15 2.55
C LEU A 91 -7.19 9.02 3.63
N TYR A 92 -6.78 10.28 3.80
CA TYR A 92 -7.45 11.18 4.73
C TYR A 92 -8.88 11.52 4.31
N LYS A 93 -9.16 11.64 3.01
CA LYS A 93 -10.54 11.79 2.51
C LYS A 93 -11.39 10.58 2.88
N PHE A 94 -10.84 9.36 2.72
CA PHE A 94 -11.51 8.14 3.14
C PHE A 94 -11.85 8.16 4.64
N ILE A 95 -10.88 8.50 5.49
CA ILE A 95 -11.08 8.60 6.95
C ILE A 95 -12.13 9.66 7.30
N LYS A 96 -12.15 10.80 6.60
CA LYS A 96 -13.15 11.84 6.81
C LYS A 96 -14.56 11.39 6.43
N VAL A 97 -14.71 10.62 5.37
CA VAL A 97 -16.02 10.03 5.04
C VAL A 97 -16.46 9.05 6.12
N LEU A 98 -15.57 8.21 6.65
CA LEU A 98 -15.89 7.35 7.79
C LEU A 98 -16.36 8.16 9.01
N GLU A 99 -15.66 9.25 9.34
CA GLU A 99 -16.06 10.16 10.42
C GLU A 99 -17.45 10.77 10.18
N MET A 100 -17.76 11.16 8.94
CA MET A 100 -19.09 11.70 8.59
C MET A 100 -20.19 10.66 8.73
N ILE A 101 -19.92 9.38 8.40
CA ILE A 101 -20.85 8.27 8.62
C ILE A 101 -21.08 8.06 10.12
N GLU A 102 -20.01 8.06 10.91
CA GLU A 102 -20.04 7.87 12.37
C GLU A 102 -20.78 8.99 13.12
N GLN A 103 -20.76 10.21 12.57
CA GLN A 103 -21.48 11.37 13.10
C GLN A 103 -22.91 11.49 12.55
N GLU A 104 -23.38 10.51 11.78
CA GLU A 104 -24.72 10.51 11.13
C GLU A 104 -24.96 11.73 10.24
N LYS A 105 -23.89 12.35 9.73
CA LYS A 105 -23.97 13.51 8.83
C LYS A 105 -24.36 13.14 7.41
N ILE A 106 -24.12 11.88 7.02
CA ILE A 106 -24.44 11.37 5.69
C ILE A 106 -25.27 10.09 5.79
N ASP A 107 -26.19 9.96 4.85
CA ASP A 107 -27.06 8.80 4.71
C ASP A 107 -26.30 7.59 4.16
N GLN A 108 -26.82 6.39 4.39
CA GLN A 108 -26.21 5.12 4.00
C GLN A 108 -25.81 5.11 2.53
N TYR A 109 -26.75 5.47 1.64
CA TYR A 109 -26.53 5.45 0.20
C TYR A 109 -25.42 6.42 -0.22
N GLN A 110 -25.40 7.62 0.36
CA GLN A 110 -24.37 8.61 0.09
C GLN A 110 -23.00 8.16 0.62
N GLY A 111 -22.97 7.58 1.82
CA GLY A 111 -21.76 7.01 2.42
C GLY A 111 -21.17 5.90 1.56
N GLU A 112 -22.00 4.96 1.10
CA GLU A 112 -21.56 3.86 0.23
C GLU A 112 -20.99 4.36 -1.11
N GLN A 113 -21.65 5.33 -1.75
CA GLN A 113 -21.16 5.91 -3.01
C GLN A 113 -19.81 6.60 -2.84
N LEU A 114 -19.68 7.46 -1.82
CA LEU A 114 -18.44 8.20 -1.56
C LEU A 114 -17.29 7.27 -1.16
N VAL A 115 -17.57 6.28 -0.31
CA VAL A 115 -16.59 5.26 0.07
C VAL A 115 -16.14 4.47 -1.16
N ALA A 116 -17.07 4.05 -2.02
CA ALA A 116 -16.75 3.28 -3.22
C ALA A 116 -15.90 4.07 -4.22
N GLU A 117 -16.21 5.36 -4.43
CA GLU A 117 -15.44 6.24 -5.29
C GLU A 117 -14.00 6.40 -4.76
N ILE A 118 -13.86 6.77 -3.49
CA ILE A 118 -12.55 6.98 -2.87
C ILE A 118 -11.74 5.69 -2.86
N ALA A 119 -12.35 4.53 -2.58
CA ALA A 119 -11.67 3.24 -2.60
C ALA A 119 -11.13 2.88 -3.99
N LYS A 120 -11.89 3.18 -5.06
CA LYS A 120 -11.42 2.98 -6.45
C LYS A 120 -10.22 3.86 -6.75
N THR A 121 -10.29 5.15 -6.41
CA THR A 121 -9.17 6.08 -6.58
C THR A 121 -7.93 5.61 -5.81
N LEU A 122 -8.11 5.21 -4.55
CA LEU A 122 -7.02 4.71 -3.70
C LEU A 122 -6.35 3.46 -4.28
N TYR A 123 -7.14 2.55 -4.86
CA TYR A 123 -6.64 1.35 -5.51
C TYR A 123 -5.84 1.69 -6.77
N LEU A 124 -6.38 2.54 -7.63
CA LEU A 124 -5.72 3.01 -8.86
C LEU A 124 -4.38 3.69 -8.54
N ASP A 125 -4.38 4.60 -7.57
CA ASP A 125 -3.19 5.30 -7.08
C ASP A 125 -2.12 4.34 -6.58
N SER A 126 -2.54 3.25 -5.92
CA SER A 126 -1.62 2.25 -5.38
C SER A 126 -0.99 1.40 -6.49
N CYS A 127 -1.77 1.02 -7.51
CA CYS A 127 -1.26 0.36 -8.70
C CYS A 127 -0.24 1.23 -9.44
N GLU A 128 -0.55 2.52 -9.63
CA GLU A 128 0.35 3.45 -10.33
C GLU A 128 1.68 3.65 -9.60
N ARG A 129 1.65 3.85 -8.27
CA ARG A 129 2.87 3.99 -7.46
C ARG A 129 3.72 2.73 -7.46
N LYS A 130 3.10 1.55 -7.41
CA LYS A 130 3.81 0.27 -7.54
C LYS A 130 4.48 0.14 -8.92
N SER A 131 3.77 0.49 -10.00
CA SER A 131 4.34 0.49 -11.36
C SER A 131 5.54 1.42 -11.46
N LYS A 132 5.40 2.67 -11.00
CA LYS A 132 6.50 3.65 -10.98
C LYS A 132 7.71 3.18 -10.18
N LYS A 133 7.48 2.53 -9.03
CA LYS A 133 8.55 1.96 -8.20
C LYS A 133 9.29 0.84 -8.93
N LEU A 134 8.56 -0.04 -9.63
CA LEU A 134 9.14 -1.11 -10.43
C LEU A 134 9.96 -0.55 -11.61
N GLU A 135 9.42 0.42 -12.34
CA GLU A 135 10.13 1.09 -13.44
C GLU A 135 11.41 1.77 -12.96
N ASN A 136 11.36 2.45 -11.81
CA ASN A 136 12.55 3.08 -11.23
C ASN A 136 13.59 2.06 -10.78
N SER A 137 13.19 0.90 -10.25
CA SER A 137 14.14 -0.18 -9.94
C SER A 137 14.78 -0.79 -11.20
N VAL A 138 14.04 -0.87 -12.31
CA VAL A 138 14.57 -1.40 -13.59
C VAL A 138 15.50 -0.39 -14.27
N LYS A 139 15.26 0.92 -14.14
CA LYS A 139 16.14 1.97 -14.70
C LYS A 139 17.47 2.13 -13.95
N VAL A 140 17.62 1.56 -12.75
CA VAL A 140 18.86 1.60 -11.96
C VAL A 140 19.82 0.47 -12.34
N GLU A 141 19.35 -0.57 -13.03
CA GLU A 141 20.23 -1.46 -13.80
C GLU A 141 20.55 -0.79 -15.14
N GLU A 142 21.56 0.10 -15.15
CA GLU A 142 22.28 0.34 -16.38
C GLU A 142 22.72 -1.01 -16.93
N ASN A 143 22.08 -1.41 -18.03
CA ASN A 143 22.38 -2.55 -18.87
C ASN A 143 23.88 -2.91 -18.75
N PRO A 144 24.28 -4.07 -18.21
CA PRO A 144 25.69 -4.43 -18.21
C PRO A 144 26.13 -4.38 -19.67
N LYS A 145 27.04 -3.46 -20.00
CA LYS A 145 27.70 -3.45 -21.30
C LYS A 145 28.34 -4.83 -21.42
N PHE A 146 27.70 -5.74 -22.15
CA PHE A 146 28.34 -6.96 -22.61
C PHE A 146 29.43 -6.49 -23.57
N GLU A 147 30.63 -6.30 -23.06
CA GLU A 147 31.81 -6.25 -23.91
C GLU A 147 31.90 -7.62 -24.58
N PRO A 148 31.94 -7.70 -25.93
CA PRO A 148 32.11 -8.99 -26.58
C PRO A 148 33.48 -9.54 -26.21
N VAL A 149 33.50 -10.48 -25.27
CA VAL A 149 34.67 -11.28 -24.94
C VAL A 149 34.90 -12.22 -26.11
N ASN A 150 35.95 -11.91 -26.89
CA ASN A 150 36.54 -12.67 -28.00
C ASN A 150 36.13 -12.22 -29.40
N ASN A 151 37.03 -11.46 -30.03
CA ASN A 151 37.04 -11.16 -31.45
C ASN A 151 37.54 -12.39 -32.26
N ILE A 152 36.87 -13.53 -32.14
CA ILE A 152 37.20 -14.70 -32.97
C ILE A 152 36.68 -14.47 -34.39
N SER A 153 37.60 -14.37 -35.34
CA SER A 153 37.28 -14.34 -36.76
C SER A 153 36.58 -15.64 -37.17
N TRP A 154 35.61 -15.54 -38.09
CA TRP A 154 34.91 -16.68 -38.72
C TRP A 154 35.85 -17.78 -39.24
N LYS A 155 37.07 -17.41 -39.63
CA LYS A 155 38.09 -18.36 -40.07
C LYS A 155 38.55 -19.28 -38.92
N CYS A 156 38.76 -18.69 -37.74
CA CYS A 156 39.22 -19.39 -36.53
C CYS A 156 38.15 -20.35 -35.97
N TYR A 157 36.86 -19.97 -36.07
CA TYR A 157 35.75 -20.84 -35.66
C TYR A 157 35.63 -22.12 -36.50
N LYS A 158 35.90 -22.05 -37.81
CA LYS A 158 35.82 -23.23 -38.68
C LYS A 158 36.97 -24.19 -38.42
N GLU A 159 38.20 -23.67 -38.27
CA GLU A 159 39.38 -24.48 -37.98
C GLU A 159 39.24 -25.28 -36.68
N LEU A 160 38.67 -24.69 -35.63
CA LEU A 160 38.38 -25.37 -34.36
C LEU A 160 37.31 -26.50 -34.48
N ASN A 161 36.46 -26.46 -35.50
CA ASN A 161 35.34 -27.39 -35.67
C ASN A 161 35.53 -28.40 -36.82
N THR A 162 36.66 -28.35 -37.54
CA THR A 162 36.94 -29.27 -38.67
C THR A 162 38.01 -30.32 -38.39
N SER A 163 38.59 -30.38 -37.20
CA SER A 163 39.46 -31.50 -36.83
C SER A 163 38.64 -32.72 -36.39
N LYS A 164 38.43 -33.63 -37.35
CA LYS A 164 38.06 -35.03 -37.10
C LYS A 164 38.97 -35.93 -37.93
#